data_AF-X0UC11-F1
#
_entry.id   AF-X0UC11-F1
#
_cell.length_a   1.000
_cell.length_b   1.000
_cell.length_c   1.000
_cell.angle_alpha   90.00
_cell.angle_beta   90.00
_cell.angle_gamma   90.00
#
_symmetry.space_group_name_H-M   'P 1'
#
loop_
_entity.id
_entity.type
_entity.pdbx_description
1 polymer ?
#
loop_
_entity_poly.entity_id
_entity_poly.type
_entity_poly.pdbx_seq_one_letter_code
_entity_poly.pdbx_strand_id
1 'polypeptide(L)'
;KFGVLDPAQTTFAHLLRRAGYATCVVGKWQLLGGVDGPGHFGFDEYCLWQLTRRPGRYPNPGLEINGKQVDYTGGEYGPDVVSDYACDFIERHKDRPLLVYYPMILTHCPFEPTPDSPDWDPKGKGSKAYKGNAKYFGDMVTYTDKIVGKIIAKLDALGLRENTLVLFTGDNGTDKPVVSQMGDVKVVGGKGQTTDAGTRVPLIVDWPAAAEGGRVCTDLVDFSDVLPTLCEAAGVAVPGELGVDGRSFLPQVKGREGNPRKWIYCWYSRSG
;
A
#
# COMPACT_ATOMS: atom_id res chain seq x y z
N LYS A 1 -4.49 -1.67 -20.32
CA LYS A 1 -5.34 -0.71 -19.56
C LYS A 1 -5.37 -1.20 -18.11
N PHE A 2 -5.55 -0.33 -17.12
CA PHE A 2 -5.71 -0.77 -15.73
C PHE A 2 -7.10 -1.38 -15.53
N GLY A 3 -7.26 -2.17 -14.47
CA GLY A 3 -8.55 -2.74 -14.10
C GLY A 3 -9.58 -1.64 -13.84
N VAL A 4 -10.83 -1.91 -14.20
CA VAL A 4 -11.96 -1.05 -13.84
C VAL A 4 -12.45 -1.50 -12.48
N LEU A 5 -12.41 -0.61 -11.48
CA LEU A 5 -13.15 -0.80 -10.25
C LEU A 5 -14.61 -0.43 -10.53
N ASP A 6 -15.47 -1.44 -10.55
CA ASP A 6 -16.90 -1.26 -10.78
C ASP A 6 -17.48 -0.31 -9.71
N PRO A 7 -18.13 0.81 -10.10
CA PRO A 7 -18.71 1.79 -9.16
C PRO A 7 -19.75 1.20 -8.20
N ALA A 8 -20.36 0.06 -8.52
CA ALA A 8 -21.30 -0.60 -7.62
C ALA A 8 -20.62 -1.37 -6.48
N GLN A 9 -19.30 -1.58 -6.55
CA GLN A 9 -18.57 -2.36 -5.56
C GLN A 9 -18.45 -1.63 -4.22
N THR A 10 -18.73 -2.37 -3.14
CA THR A 10 -18.45 -1.91 -1.78
C THR A 10 -17.02 -2.27 -1.41
N THR A 11 -16.28 -1.30 -0.87
CA THR A 11 -14.87 -1.44 -0.46
C THR A 11 -14.76 -1.51 1.06
N PHE A 12 -13.61 -1.94 1.59
CA PHE A 12 -13.34 -1.87 3.03
C PHE A 12 -13.44 -0.43 3.58
N ALA A 13 -13.07 0.58 2.78
CA ALA A 13 -13.14 1.98 3.18
C ALA A 13 -14.59 2.45 3.34
N HIS A 14 -15.52 2.00 2.51
CA HIS A 14 -16.95 2.26 2.74
C HIS A 14 -17.43 1.74 4.08
N LEU A 15 -17.09 0.48 4.40
CA LEU A 15 -17.54 -0.18 5.63
C LEU A 15 -16.98 0.52 6.86
N LEU A 16 -15.68 0.84 6.85
CA LEU A 16 -15.00 1.54 7.95
C LEU A 16 -15.51 2.98 8.10
N ARG A 17 -15.70 3.71 7.00
CA ARG A 17 -16.26 5.06 7.02
C ARG A 17 -17.65 5.10 7.66
N ARG A 18 -18.53 4.15 7.30
CA ARG A 18 -19.87 4.01 7.91
C ARG A 18 -19.81 3.70 9.41
N ALA A 19 -18.74 3.05 9.87
CA ALA A 19 -18.47 2.78 11.28
C ALA A 19 -17.82 3.96 12.03
N GLY A 20 -17.65 5.11 11.39
CA GLY A 20 -17.11 6.33 12.01
C GLY A 20 -15.61 6.53 11.85
N TYR A 21 -14.93 5.71 11.04
CA TYR A 21 -13.51 5.91 10.75
C TYR A 21 -13.29 7.14 9.87
N ALA A 22 -12.25 7.92 10.18
CA ALA A 22 -11.61 8.81 9.23
C ALA A 22 -10.92 7.97 8.15
N THR A 23 -11.17 8.20 6.87
CA THR A 23 -10.55 7.40 5.81
C THR A 23 -9.67 8.23 4.87
N CYS A 24 -8.43 7.77 4.67
CA CYS A 24 -7.46 8.42 3.78
C CYS A 24 -6.78 7.40 2.87
N VAL A 25 -6.56 7.80 1.61
CA VAL A 25 -5.71 7.05 0.68
C VAL A 25 -4.58 7.92 0.11
N VAL A 26 -3.35 7.45 0.23
CA VAL A 26 -2.18 8.16 -0.30
C VAL A 26 -1.30 7.25 -1.15
N GLY A 27 -0.54 7.81 -2.09
CA GLY A 27 0.37 7.03 -2.94
C GLY A 27 -0.19 6.81 -4.35
N LYS A 28 -0.46 5.57 -4.78
CA LYS A 28 -0.93 5.26 -6.15
C LYS A 28 -2.41 4.84 -6.17
N TRP A 29 -3.15 5.22 -7.22
CA TRP A 29 -4.52 4.73 -7.42
C TRP A 29 -4.59 3.54 -8.39
N GLN A 30 -4.23 3.75 -9.66
CA GLN A 30 -4.13 2.70 -10.70
C GLN A 30 -5.40 1.88 -10.97
N LEU A 31 -6.58 2.43 -10.72
CA LEU A 31 -7.88 1.84 -11.10
C LEU A 31 -8.63 2.80 -12.03
N LEU A 32 -9.22 2.25 -13.09
CA LEU A 32 -10.19 2.94 -13.94
C LEU A 32 -11.60 2.81 -13.34
N GLY A 33 -12.58 3.60 -13.79
CA GLY A 33 -13.99 3.43 -13.41
C GLY A 33 -14.53 4.32 -12.29
N GLY A 34 -13.67 5.02 -11.54
CA GLY A 34 -14.09 5.95 -10.48
C GLY A 34 -14.46 7.33 -11.00
N VAL A 35 -15.65 7.48 -11.60
CA VAL A 35 -16.11 8.74 -12.24
C VAL A 35 -16.06 9.94 -11.27
N ASP A 36 -16.28 9.68 -9.98
CA ASP A 36 -16.30 10.70 -8.91
C ASP A 36 -15.06 10.64 -7.99
N GLY A 37 -14.03 9.86 -8.36
CA GLY A 37 -12.77 9.74 -7.61
C GLY A 37 -12.82 8.85 -6.36
N PRO A 38 -11.75 8.84 -5.54
CA PRO A 38 -11.63 7.98 -4.36
C PRO A 38 -12.73 8.18 -3.30
N GLY A 39 -13.36 9.36 -3.27
CA GLY A 39 -14.48 9.67 -2.37
C GLY A 39 -15.68 8.75 -2.57
N HIS A 40 -15.96 8.40 -3.82
CA HIS A 40 -16.99 7.40 -4.16
C HIS A 40 -16.68 6.02 -3.58
N PHE A 41 -15.40 5.70 -3.35
CA PHE A 41 -14.98 4.42 -2.80
C PHE A 41 -14.74 4.46 -1.28
N GLY A 42 -15.27 5.49 -0.60
CA GLY A 42 -15.27 5.58 0.85
C GLY A 42 -14.05 6.26 1.47
N PHE A 43 -13.21 6.95 0.69
CA PHE A 43 -12.08 7.74 1.21
C PHE A 43 -12.45 9.22 1.39
N ASP A 44 -12.39 9.75 2.61
CA ASP A 44 -12.66 11.16 2.89
C ASP A 44 -11.58 12.09 2.32
N GLU A 45 -10.32 11.66 2.38
CA GLU A 45 -9.15 12.44 1.97
C GLU A 45 -8.20 11.62 1.08
N TYR A 46 -7.52 12.27 0.14
CA TYR A 46 -6.53 11.60 -0.71
C TYR A 46 -5.40 12.50 -1.22
N CYS A 47 -4.22 11.89 -1.36
CA CYS A 47 -3.03 12.46 -1.99
C CYS A 47 -2.40 11.42 -2.93
N LEU A 48 -2.74 11.48 -4.22
CA LEU A 48 -2.54 10.38 -5.15
C LEU A 48 -1.74 10.75 -6.40
N TRP A 49 -0.88 9.84 -6.79
CA TRP A 49 -0.31 9.74 -8.11
C TRP A 49 -1.16 8.81 -8.99
N GLN A 50 -1.29 9.18 -10.27
CA GLN A 50 -2.01 8.39 -11.28
C GLN A 50 -3.50 8.18 -10.97
N LEU A 51 -4.20 9.27 -10.64
CA LEU A 51 -5.66 9.32 -10.58
C LEU A 51 -6.25 9.75 -11.95
N THR A 52 -6.19 11.04 -12.28
CA THR A 52 -6.68 11.57 -13.58
C THR A 52 -5.60 11.73 -14.66
N ARG A 53 -4.33 11.85 -14.24
CA ARG A 53 -3.16 12.10 -15.10
C ARG A 53 -1.96 11.27 -14.64
N ARG A 54 -0.93 11.11 -15.48
CA ARG A 54 0.26 10.29 -15.19
C ARG A 54 1.60 11.07 -15.32
N PRO A 55 1.87 12.03 -14.43
CA PRO A 55 3.13 12.77 -14.38
C PRO A 55 4.27 11.93 -13.77
N GLY A 56 5.45 12.52 -13.58
CA GLY A 56 6.52 11.94 -12.75
C GLY A 56 6.06 11.69 -11.31
N ARG A 57 6.70 10.74 -10.61
CA ARG A 57 6.28 10.27 -9.28
C ARG A 57 7.36 10.26 -8.20
N TYR A 58 8.62 10.45 -8.60
CA TYR A 58 9.76 10.43 -7.70
C TYR A 58 10.28 11.86 -7.51
N PRO A 59 11.24 12.40 -8.28
CA PRO A 59 11.58 13.82 -8.17
C PRO A 59 10.48 14.68 -8.78
N ASN A 60 10.17 15.80 -8.11
CA ASN A 60 9.26 16.84 -8.62
C ASN A 60 7.93 16.22 -9.12
N PRO A 61 7.22 15.46 -8.25
CA PRO A 61 6.06 14.68 -8.67
C PRO A 61 4.92 15.57 -9.13
N GLY A 62 4.01 15.01 -9.93
CA GLY A 62 2.67 15.56 -10.08
C GLY A 62 1.68 14.70 -9.31
N LEU A 63 0.90 15.32 -8.44
CA LEU A 63 -0.09 14.65 -7.60
C LEU A 63 -1.48 15.25 -7.81
N GLU A 64 -2.48 14.55 -7.30
CA GLU A 64 -3.83 15.04 -7.12
C GLU A 64 -4.21 14.92 -5.64
N ILE A 65 -4.52 16.06 -5.02
CA ILE A 65 -4.81 16.18 -3.60
C ILE A 65 -6.24 16.70 -3.46
N ASN A 66 -7.17 15.86 -2.98
CA ASN A 66 -8.59 16.21 -2.81
C ASN A 66 -9.19 16.95 -4.02
N GLY A 67 -8.95 16.41 -5.23
CA GLY A 67 -9.46 16.94 -6.50
C GLY A 67 -8.61 18.04 -7.14
N LYS A 68 -7.59 18.54 -6.43
CA LYS A 68 -6.67 19.56 -6.96
C LYS A 68 -5.40 18.92 -7.53
N GLN A 69 -5.11 19.22 -8.78
CA GLN A 69 -3.83 18.88 -9.40
C GLN A 69 -2.72 19.78 -8.85
N VAL A 70 -1.65 19.18 -8.35
CA VAL A 70 -0.47 19.87 -7.80
C VAL A 70 0.78 19.33 -8.48
N ASP A 71 1.57 20.23 -9.06
CA ASP A 71 2.86 19.90 -9.67
C ASP A 71 3.97 20.52 -8.82
N TYR A 72 4.93 19.69 -8.43
CA TYR A 72 6.06 20.06 -7.62
C TYR A 72 7.28 20.32 -8.51
N THR A 73 8.07 21.34 -8.17
CA THR A 73 9.26 21.76 -8.95
C THR A 73 10.41 22.26 -8.07
N GLY A 74 10.25 22.17 -6.75
CA GLY A 74 11.16 22.69 -5.73
C GLY A 74 12.19 21.68 -5.23
N GLY A 75 12.26 20.48 -5.83
CA GLY A 75 13.14 19.39 -5.40
C GLY A 75 12.48 18.38 -4.47
N GLU A 76 11.15 18.38 -4.42
CA GLU A 76 10.38 17.46 -3.60
C GLU A 76 10.48 16.01 -4.11
N TYR A 77 10.39 15.07 -3.18
CA TYR A 77 10.32 13.66 -3.47
C TYR A 77 8.91 13.14 -3.20
N GLY A 78 8.27 12.56 -4.22
CA GLY A 78 6.87 12.11 -4.15
C GLY A 78 6.55 11.18 -2.97
N PRO A 79 7.37 10.17 -2.67
CA PRO A 79 7.21 9.36 -1.47
C PRO A 79 7.20 10.16 -0.16
N ASP A 80 7.98 11.23 -0.04
CA ASP A 80 7.94 12.11 1.13
C ASP A 80 6.64 12.90 1.18
N VAL A 81 6.26 13.56 0.08
CA VAL A 81 5.03 14.36 0.01
C VAL A 81 3.80 13.55 0.41
N VAL A 82 3.66 12.32 -0.11
CA VAL A 82 2.47 11.50 0.18
C VAL A 82 2.48 10.91 1.59
N SER A 83 3.66 10.60 2.15
CA SER A 83 3.76 10.08 3.52
C SER A 83 3.66 11.19 4.57
N ASP A 84 4.13 12.41 4.27
CA ASP A 84 3.91 13.58 5.11
C ASP A 84 2.41 13.91 5.20
N TYR A 85 1.70 13.80 4.07
CA TYR A 85 0.23 13.91 4.06
C TYR A 85 -0.43 12.84 4.96
N ALA A 86 0.03 11.58 4.91
CA ALA A 86 -0.50 10.54 5.79
C ALA A 86 -0.21 10.84 7.27
N CYS A 87 1.00 11.29 7.61
CA CYS A 87 1.35 11.67 8.98
C CYS A 87 0.51 12.85 9.49
N ASP A 88 0.28 13.86 8.66
CA ASP A 88 -0.61 14.99 8.96
C ASP A 88 -2.06 14.52 9.17
N PHE A 89 -2.57 13.63 8.30
CA PHE A 89 -3.90 13.05 8.45
C PHE A 89 -4.04 12.28 9.78
N ILE A 90 -3.05 11.45 10.13
CA ILE A 90 -3.03 10.72 11.41
C ILE A 90 -3.08 11.71 12.58
N GLU A 91 -2.31 12.79 12.53
CA GLU A 91 -2.26 13.79 13.59
C GLU A 91 -3.57 14.57 13.73
N ARG A 92 -4.19 14.98 12.63
CA ARG A 92 -5.48 15.69 12.63
C ARG A 92 -6.64 14.84 13.11
N HIS A 93 -6.58 13.52 12.92
CA HIS A 93 -7.67 12.58 13.25
C HIS A 93 -7.34 11.64 14.42
N LYS A 94 -6.31 11.94 15.21
CA LYS A 94 -5.83 11.09 16.32
C LYS A 94 -6.87 10.76 17.39
N ASP A 95 -7.90 11.60 17.54
CA ASP A 95 -8.95 11.46 18.56
C ASP A 95 -10.15 10.61 18.08
N ARG A 96 -10.08 10.01 16.88
CA ARG A 96 -11.11 9.13 16.33
C ARG A 96 -10.49 7.93 15.59
N PRO A 97 -11.20 6.82 15.38
CA PRO A 97 -10.66 5.71 14.60
C PRO A 97 -10.30 6.17 13.18
N LEU A 98 -9.18 5.66 12.65
CA LEU A 98 -8.65 6.07 11.36
C LEU A 98 -8.24 4.88 10.50
N LEU A 99 -8.39 5.04 9.18
CA LEU A 99 -7.91 4.14 8.13
C LEU A 99 -6.98 4.96 7.23
N VAL A 100 -5.72 4.54 7.14
CA VAL A 100 -4.79 5.01 6.12
C VAL A 100 -4.48 3.85 5.18
N TYR A 101 -4.97 3.94 3.95
CA TYR A 101 -4.56 3.04 2.88
C TYR A 101 -3.41 3.68 2.11
N TYR A 102 -2.21 3.12 2.23
CA TYR A 102 -1.01 3.64 1.57
C TYR A 102 -0.46 2.66 0.52
N PRO A 103 -1.09 2.53 -0.65
CA PRO A 103 -0.48 1.86 -1.78
C PRO A 103 0.75 2.64 -2.26
N MET A 104 1.93 2.26 -1.76
CA MET A 104 3.17 3.02 -1.97
C MET A 104 3.53 3.17 -3.45
N ILE A 105 4.08 4.34 -3.78
CA ILE A 105 4.63 4.66 -5.10
C ILE A 105 5.95 3.90 -5.31
N LEU A 106 6.78 3.89 -4.27
CA LEU A 106 7.95 3.02 -4.14
C LEU A 106 7.52 1.55 -4.12
N THR A 107 8.28 0.61 -4.66
CA THR A 107 9.60 0.75 -5.31
C THR A 107 9.52 0.54 -6.84
N HIS A 108 8.37 0.85 -7.45
CA HIS A 108 8.11 0.51 -8.85
C HIS A 108 9.00 1.28 -9.84
N CYS A 109 9.43 0.64 -10.93
CA CYS A 109 10.20 1.30 -11.99
C CYS A 109 9.48 2.57 -12.55
N PRO A 110 10.15 3.64 -13.01
CA PRO A 110 11.59 3.74 -13.22
C PRO A 110 12.36 3.60 -11.91
N PHE A 111 13.45 2.86 -11.95
CA PHE A 111 14.35 2.73 -10.81
C PHE A 111 15.33 3.89 -10.84
N GLU A 112 15.27 4.75 -9.83
CA GLU A 112 15.90 6.07 -9.82
C GLU A 112 16.57 6.33 -8.47
N PRO A 113 17.55 7.25 -8.39
CA PRO A 113 18.07 7.71 -7.11
C PRO A 113 16.94 8.18 -6.19
N THR A 114 17.09 7.88 -4.91
CA THR A 114 16.29 8.46 -3.82
C THR A 114 17.04 9.65 -3.24
N PRO A 115 16.42 10.49 -2.38
CA PRO A 115 17.14 11.57 -1.70
C PRO A 115 18.39 11.15 -0.91
N ASP A 116 18.47 9.88 -0.48
CA ASP A 116 19.62 9.33 0.25
C ASP A 116 20.67 8.71 -0.68
N SER A 117 20.38 8.62 -1.99
CA SER A 117 21.33 8.12 -2.99
C SER A 117 22.38 9.19 -3.32
N PRO A 118 23.66 8.82 -3.52
CA PRO A 118 24.72 9.77 -3.90
C PRO A 118 24.45 10.53 -5.20
N ASP A 119 23.71 9.89 -6.12
CA ASP A 119 23.39 10.40 -7.45
C ASP A 119 22.09 11.23 -7.48
N TRP A 120 21.51 11.59 -6.31
CA TRP A 120 20.29 12.38 -6.23
C TRP A 120 20.47 13.80 -6.78
N ASP A 121 19.55 14.23 -7.64
CA ASP A 121 19.47 15.60 -8.13
C ASP A 121 18.07 16.15 -7.88
N PRO A 122 17.87 17.11 -6.96
CA PRO A 122 16.56 17.72 -6.72
C PRO A 122 16.04 18.51 -7.93
N LYS A 123 16.90 18.91 -8.87
CA LYS A 123 16.50 19.54 -10.13
C LYS A 123 16.26 18.51 -11.25
N GLY A 124 16.46 17.23 -10.94
CA GLY A 124 16.26 16.12 -11.85
C GLY A 124 14.81 16.01 -12.31
N LYS A 125 14.62 15.65 -13.59
CA LYS A 125 13.29 15.37 -14.18
C LYS A 125 12.93 13.88 -14.14
N GLY A 126 13.66 13.12 -13.33
CA GLY A 126 13.60 11.66 -13.31
C GLY A 126 14.20 11.00 -14.55
N SER A 127 13.88 9.73 -14.74
CA SER A 127 14.60 8.85 -15.62
C SER A 127 14.15 9.03 -17.06
N LYS A 128 15.14 9.12 -17.95
CA LYS A 128 14.89 9.11 -19.40
C LYS A 128 14.52 7.72 -19.93
N ALA A 129 14.78 6.66 -19.16
CA ALA A 129 14.46 5.29 -19.52
C ALA A 129 13.21 4.82 -18.77
N TYR A 130 12.30 4.13 -19.45
CA TYR A 130 11.06 3.62 -18.85
C TYR A 130 11.28 2.79 -17.58
N LYS A 131 12.31 1.94 -17.57
CA LYS A 131 12.67 1.10 -16.41
C LYS A 131 13.61 1.80 -15.42
N GLY A 132 14.24 2.92 -15.79
CA GLY A 132 15.38 3.44 -15.05
C GLY A 132 16.52 2.43 -14.95
N ASN A 133 17.26 2.45 -13.84
CA ASN A 133 18.40 1.57 -13.60
C ASN A 133 18.19 0.74 -12.34
N ALA A 134 18.11 -0.58 -12.49
CA ALA A 134 17.85 -1.53 -11.41
C ALA A 134 18.88 -1.45 -10.26
N LYS A 135 20.06 -0.83 -10.46
CA LYS A 135 21.03 -0.56 -9.38
C LYS A 135 20.41 0.22 -8.21
N TYR A 136 19.42 1.09 -8.47
CA TYR A 136 18.76 1.90 -7.46
C TYR A 136 17.63 1.18 -6.71
N PHE A 137 17.30 -0.06 -7.10
CA PHE A 137 16.22 -0.79 -6.42
C PHE A 137 16.51 -0.96 -4.92
N GLY A 138 17.77 -1.23 -4.56
CA GLY A 138 18.20 -1.31 -3.16
C GLY A 138 17.93 0.00 -2.40
N ASP A 139 18.39 1.13 -2.96
CA ASP A 139 18.15 2.46 -2.38
C ASP A 139 16.65 2.73 -2.18
N MET A 140 15.82 2.38 -3.16
CA MET A 140 14.37 2.56 -3.10
C MET A 140 13.72 1.68 -2.00
N VAL A 141 14.22 0.47 -1.79
CA VAL A 141 13.77 -0.40 -0.69
C VAL A 141 14.20 0.18 0.66
N THR A 142 15.44 0.65 0.79
CA THR A 142 15.92 1.35 2.00
C THR A 142 15.09 2.60 2.30
N TYR A 143 14.71 3.35 1.27
CA TYR A 143 13.85 4.52 1.43
C TYR A 143 12.42 4.14 1.82
N THR A 144 11.92 3.00 1.33
CA THR A 144 10.62 2.44 1.75
C THR A 144 10.62 2.16 3.25
N ASP A 145 11.68 1.52 3.76
CA ASP A 145 11.87 1.25 5.19
C ASP A 145 11.89 2.55 6.02
N LYS A 146 12.64 3.57 5.57
CA LYS A 146 12.66 4.91 6.18
C LYS A 146 11.26 5.54 6.27
N ILE A 147 10.45 5.42 5.22
CA ILE A 147 9.09 5.96 5.19
C ILE A 147 8.16 5.20 6.15
N VAL A 148 8.26 3.88 6.21
CA VAL A 148 7.53 3.07 7.21
C VAL A 148 7.94 3.50 8.62
N GLY A 149 9.25 3.63 8.88
CA GLY A 149 9.78 4.11 10.16
C GLY A 149 9.24 5.49 10.54
N LYS A 150 9.12 6.42 9.59
CA LYS A 150 8.51 7.75 9.81
C LYS A 150 7.05 7.65 10.28
N ILE A 151 6.25 6.77 9.67
CA ILE A 151 4.84 6.57 10.03
C ILE A 151 4.72 5.91 11.41
N ILE A 152 5.51 4.87 11.68
CA ILE A 152 5.54 4.20 12.99
C ILE A 152 5.93 5.20 14.09
N ALA A 153 6.99 5.99 13.87
CA ALA A 153 7.41 7.03 14.82
C ALA A 153 6.33 8.10 15.05
N LYS A 154 5.54 8.45 14.03
CA LYS A 154 4.39 9.35 14.19
C LYS A 154 3.30 8.72 15.05
N LEU A 155 2.99 7.44 14.87
CA LEU A 155 2.03 6.72 15.72
C LEU A 155 2.52 6.65 17.18
N ASP A 156 3.81 6.38 17.40
CA ASP A 156 4.42 6.37 18.74
C ASP A 156 4.34 7.73 19.41
N ALA A 157 4.72 8.80 18.69
CA ALA A 157 4.70 10.16 19.21
C ALA A 157 3.29 10.65 19.60
N LEU A 158 2.26 10.11 18.93
CA LEU A 158 0.86 10.42 19.22
C LEU A 158 0.22 9.43 20.23
N GLY A 159 0.95 8.43 20.70
CA GLY A 159 0.42 7.42 21.63
C GLY A 159 -0.60 6.47 21.01
N LEU A 160 -0.61 6.34 19.68
CA LEU A 160 -1.59 5.53 18.94
C LEU A 160 -1.13 4.08 18.70
N ARG A 161 0.14 3.79 19.01
CA ARG A 161 0.83 2.55 18.63
C ARG A 161 0.13 1.28 19.09
N GLU A 162 -0.30 1.23 20.34
CA GLU A 162 -0.95 0.07 20.94
C GLU A 162 -2.31 -0.23 20.29
N ASN A 163 -3.03 0.82 19.85
CA ASN A 163 -4.36 0.70 19.28
C ASN A 163 -4.38 0.80 17.74
N THR A 164 -3.25 0.51 17.09
CA THR A 164 -3.14 0.56 15.62
C THR A 164 -2.71 -0.80 15.07
N LEU A 165 -3.53 -1.36 14.18
CA LEU A 165 -3.16 -2.49 13.33
C LEU A 165 -2.43 -1.97 12.09
N VAL A 166 -1.16 -2.32 11.94
CA VAL A 166 -0.35 -2.02 10.76
C VAL A 166 -0.20 -3.28 9.90
N LEU A 167 -0.56 -3.17 8.61
CA LEU A 167 -0.36 -4.21 7.60
C LEU A 167 0.62 -3.69 6.56
N PHE A 168 1.75 -4.39 6.36
CA PHE A 168 2.71 -4.10 5.31
C PHE A 168 2.79 -5.26 4.33
N THR A 169 2.60 -4.98 3.05
CA THR A 169 2.64 -5.99 1.98
C THR A 169 3.00 -5.40 0.61
N GLY A 170 3.30 -6.25 -0.36
CA GLY A 170 3.51 -5.87 -1.76
C GLY A 170 2.29 -6.21 -2.62
N ASP A 171 2.01 -5.46 -3.68
CA ASP A 171 0.88 -5.74 -4.60
C ASP A 171 1.14 -6.91 -5.55
N ASN A 172 2.42 -7.19 -5.83
CA ASN A 172 2.93 -8.27 -6.67
C ASN A 172 4.45 -8.40 -6.44
N GLY A 173 5.07 -9.44 -7.00
CA GLY A 173 6.52 -9.56 -7.09
C GLY A 173 7.19 -8.43 -7.90
N THR A 174 8.52 -8.40 -7.87
CA THR A 174 9.33 -7.35 -8.52
C THR A 174 9.41 -7.51 -10.04
N ASP A 175 9.81 -6.44 -10.73
CA ASP A 175 10.03 -6.44 -12.18
C ASP A 175 11.25 -7.30 -12.55
N LYS A 176 11.26 -7.88 -13.77
CA LYS A 176 12.29 -8.83 -14.23
C LYS A 176 13.75 -8.34 -14.11
N PRO A 177 14.07 -7.04 -14.29
CA PRO A 177 15.43 -6.54 -14.12
C PRO A 177 15.95 -6.60 -12.67
N VAL A 178 15.06 -6.75 -11.69
CA VAL A 178 15.43 -6.82 -10.28
C VAL A 178 15.84 -8.26 -9.94
N VAL A 179 17.02 -8.40 -9.35
CA VAL A 179 17.50 -9.64 -8.75
C VAL A 179 17.77 -9.37 -7.28
N SER A 180 17.04 -10.05 -6.41
CA SER A 180 17.12 -9.91 -4.95
C SER A 180 17.68 -11.18 -4.31
N GLN A 181 18.16 -11.05 -3.07
CA GLN A 181 18.68 -12.15 -2.28
C GLN A 181 17.69 -12.48 -1.16
N MET A 182 17.28 -13.74 -1.05
CA MET A 182 16.42 -14.27 0.00
C MET A 182 17.14 -15.43 0.71
N GLY A 183 17.79 -15.14 1.84
CA GLY A 183 18.76 -16.07 2.44
C GLY A 183 19.90 -16.34 1.44
N ASP A 184 20.17 -17.60 1.13
CA ASP A 184 21.19 -17.99 0.13
C ASP A 184 20.63 -18.09 -1.30
N VAL A 185 19.33 -17.82 -1.49
CA VAL A 185 18.66 -17.95 -2.79
C VAL A 185 18.59 -16.61 -3.53
N LYS A 186 19.06 -16.58 -4.78
CA LYS A 186 18.82 -15.47 -5.70
C LYS A 186 17.42 -15.59 -6.31
N VAL A 187 16.64 -14.53 -6.23
CA VAL A 187 15.28 -14.45 -6.76
C VAL A 187 15.24 -13.39 -7.86
N VAL A 188 14.89 -13.81 -9.08
CA VAL A 188 14.66 -12.91 -10.21
C VAL A 188 13.20 -12.46 -10.20
N GLY A 189 12.96 -11.18 -10.43
CA GLY A 189 11.62 -10.61 -10.41
C GLY A 189 10.64 -11.32 -11.36
N GLY A 190 9.46 -11.66 -10.83
CA GLY A 190 8.45 -12.45 -11.52
C GLY A 190 7.19 -11.69 -11.91
N LYS A 191 7.14 -10.35 -11.80
CA LYS A 191 5.92 -9.57 -12.06
C LYS A 191 5.24 -9.95 -13.38
N GLY A 192 3.94 -10.21 -13.31
CA GLY A 192 3.11 -10.66 -14.44
C GLY A 192 3.23 -12.15 -14.75
N GLN A 193 3.85 -12.94 -13.87
CA GLN A 193 3.87 -14.40 -13.90
C GLN A 193 3.10 -14.94 -12.70
N THR A 194 2.54 -16.14 -12.84
CA THR A 194 1.83 -16.87 -11.78
C THR A 194 2.77 -17.79 -10.99
N THR A 195 4.01 -17.34 -10.76
CA THR A 195 5.03 -18.04 -9.97
C THR A 195 5.19 -17.35 -8.62
N ASP A 196 5.83 -18.00 -7.64
CA ASP A 196 6.15 -17.38 -6.34
C ASP A 196 6.84 -16.01 -6.50
N ALA A 197 7.78 -15.88 -7.43
CA ALA A 197 8.47 -14.61 -7.69
C ALA A 197 7.55 -13.49 -8.24
N GLY A 198 6.36 -13.84 -8.72
CA GLY A 198 5.36 -12.91 -9.24
C GLY A 198 4.19 -12.65 -8.30
N THR A 199 3.81 -13.62 -7.47
CA THR A 199 2.57 -13.56 -6.65
C THR A 199 2.80 -13.68 -5.15
N ARG A 200 3.92 -14.28 -4.70
CA ARG A 200 4.22 -14.43 -3.28
C ARG A 200 4.91 -13.18 -2.75
N VAL A 201 4.17 -12.39 -2.00
CA VAL A 201 4.60 -11.10 -1.43
C VAL A 201 4.79 -11.21 0.08
N PRO A 202 5.60 -10.35 0.71
CA PRO A 202 5.64 -10.28 2.17
C PRO A 202 4.28 -9.85 2.71
N LEU A 203 3.90 -10.38 3.87
CA LEU A 203 2.83 -9.83 4.71
C LEU A 203 3.37 -9.74 6.12
N ILE A 204 3.59 -8.52 6.59
CA ILE A 204 3.99 -8.22 7.96
C ILE A 204 2.78 -7.58 8.63
N VAL A 205 2.39 -8.14 9.76
CA VAL A 205 1.31 -7.62 10.59
C VAL A 205 1.89 -7.22 11.93
N ASP A 206 1.55 -6.02 12.36
CA ASP A 206 2.06 -5.45 13.59
C ASP A 206 0.92 -4.76 14.34
N TRP A 207 0.63 -5.27 15.55
CA TRP A 207 -0.40 -4.75 16.45
C TRP A 207 -0.06 -5.13 17.89
N PRO A 208 0.72 -4.30 18.61
CA PRO A 208 1.29 -4.65 19.92
C PRO A 208 0.26 -5.07 20.97
N ALA A 209 -0.88 -4.39 21.05
CA ALA A 209 -1.93 -4.74 22.02
C ALA A 209 -2.67 -6.06 21.69
N ALA A 210 -2.55 -6.58 20.47
CA ALA A 210 -3.25 -7.80 20.06
C ALA A 210 -2.52 -9.08 20.48
N ALA A 211 -1.19 -9.13 20.37
CA ALA A 211 -0.37 -10.25 20.77
C ALA A 211 1.14 -9.92 20.70
N GLU A 212 1.94 -10.72 21.40
CA GLU A 212 3.41 -10.63 21.34
C GLU A 212 3.92 -10.91 19.91
N GLY A 213 4.91 -10.11 19.50
CA GLY A 213 5.50 -10.16 18.16
C GLY A 213 6.46 -11.33 17.95
N GLY A 214 7.24 -11.29 16.87
CA GLY A 214 8.30 -12.28 16.58
C GLY A 214 7.79 -13.65 16.11
N ARG A 215 6.51 -13.77 15.75
CA ARG A 215 5.91 -15.01 15.26
C ARG A 215 5.93 -15.08 13.73
N VAL A 216 6.18 -16.27 13.20
CA VAL A 216 6.06 -16.57 11.78
C VAL A 216 4.83 -17.46 11.59
N CYS A 217 3.90 -17.01 10.75
CA CYS A 217 2.72 -17.79 10.36
C CYS A 217 2.92 -18.32 8.94
N THR A 218 2.76 -19.63 8.75
CA THR A 218 2.89 -20.30 7.45
C THR A 218 1.54 -20.59 6.79
N ASP A 219 0.46 -20.09 7.36
CA ASP A 219 -0.88 -20.21 6.80
C ASP A 219 -0.97 -19.49 5.45
N LEU A 220 -1.80 -20.01 4.56
CA LEU A 220 -2.09 -19.33 3.29
C LEU A 220 -3.04 -18.16 3.52
N VAL A 221 -2.60 -16.97 3.13
CA VAL A 221 -3.36 -15.71 3.13
C VAL A 221 -3.46 -15.18 1.70
N ASP A 222 -4.67 -14.78 1.31
CA ASP A 222 -4.96 -14.14 0.03
C ASP A 222 -5.35 -12.66 0.20
N PHE A 223 -5.19 -11.83 -0.83
CA PHE A 223 -5.59 -10.41 -0.76
C PHE A 223 -7.09 -10.23 -0.48
N SER A 224 -7.95 -11.17 -0.88
CA SER A 224 -9.37 -11.17 -0.53
C SER A 224 -9.62 -11.22 0.98
N ASP A 225 -8.68 -11.76 1.76
CA ASP A 225 -8.77 -11.89 3.21
C ASP A 225 -8.58 -10.54 3.96
N VAL A 226 -8.06 -9.51 3.29
CA VAL A 226 -7.81 -8.19 3.91
C VAL A 226 -9.11 -7.51 4.34
N LEU A 227 -10.13 -7.47 3.47
CA LEU A 227 -11.41 -6.83 3.78
C LEU A 227 -12.08 -7.40 5.04
N PRO A 228 -12.33 -8.73 5.16
CA PRO A 228 -12.94 -9.28 6.35
C PRO A 228 -12.03 -9.15 7.58
N THR A 229 -10.70 -9.16 7.43
CA THR A 229 -9.77 -8.95 8.54
C THR A 229 -9.86 -7.54 9.11
N LEU A 230 -9.88 -6.51 8.25
CA LEU A 230 -10.05 -5.12 8.69
C LEU A 230 -11.40 -4.89 9.36
N CYS A 231 -12.46 -5.50 8.81
CA CYS A 231 -13.80 -5.40 9.39
C CYS A 231 -13.86 -6.06 10.78
N GLU A 232 -13.31 -7.27 10.94
CA GLU A 232 -13.26 -7.94 12.24
C GLU A 232 -12.43 -7.15 13.27
N ALA A 233 -11.29 -6.59 12.85
CA ALA A 233 -10.45 -5.77 13.72
C ALA A 233 -11.17 -4.51 14.22
N ALA A 234 -12.02 -3.93 13.37
CA ALA A 234 -12.83 -2.75 13.68
C ALA A 234 -14.16 -3.07 14.38
N GLY A 235 -14.51 -4.34 14.57
CA GLY A 235 -15.83 -4.74 15.09
C GLY A 235 -16.98 -4.43 14.12
N VAL A 236 -16.70 -4.36 12.82
CA VAL A 236 -17.66 -4.05 11.75
C VAL A 236 -18.10 -5.35 11.08
N ALA A 237 -19.41 -5.53 10.91
CA ALA A 237 -19.93 -6.68 10.17
C ALA A 237 -19.69 -6.51 8.66
N VAL A 238 -19.25 -7.58 8.00
CA VAL A 238 -19.28 -7.67 6.53
C VAL A 238 -20.69 -8.08 6.12
N PRO A 239 -21.44 -7.27 5.35
CA PRO A 239 -22.77 -7.64 4.89
C PRO A 239 -22.73 -8.93 4.05
N GLY A 240 -23.59 -9.89 4.35
CA GLY A 240 -23.58 -11.22 3.72
C GLY A 240 -23.88 -11.17 2.23
N GLU A 241 -24.66 -10.18 1.79
CA GLU A 241 -24.98 -9.90 0.40
C GLU A 241 -23.77 -9.49 -0.46
N LEU A 242 -22.66 -9.08 0.15
CA LEU A 242 -21.42 -8.79 -0.59
C LEU A 242 -20.74 -10.05 -1.13
N GLY A 243 -21.04 -11.24 -0.56
CA GLY A 243 -20.50 -12.50 -1.05
C GLY A 243 -18.97 -12.55 -1.11
N VAL A 244 -18.28 -12.01 -0.11
CA VAL A 244 -16.81 -11.91 -0.13
C VAL A 244 -16.13 -13.29 -0.14
N ASP A 245 -15.10 -13.45 -0.97
CA ASP A 245 -14.33 -14.71 -1.09
C ASP A 245 -13.32 -14.92 0.07
N GLY A 246 -12.99 -13.83 0.76
CA GLY A 246 -11.99 -13.79 1.81
C GLY A 246 -12.50 -14.32 3.14
N ARG A 247 -11.55 -14.63 4.01
CA ARG A 247 -11.77 -14.99 5.42
C ARG A 247 -10.79 -14.26 6.28
N SER A 248 -11.21 -13.86 7.47
CA SER A 248 -10.33 -13.10 8.36
C SER A 248 -9.15 -13.94 8.83
N PHE A 249 -7.95 -13.33 8.83
CA PHE A 249 -6.75 -13.88 9.47
C PHE A 249 -6.46 -13.21 10.84
N LEU A 250 -7.41 -12.43 11.38
CA LEU A 250 -7.24 -11.78 12.68
C LEU A 250 -6.97 -12.75 13.84
N PRO A 251 -7.56 -13.97 13.90
CA PRO A 251 -7.20 -14.95 14.92
C PRO A 251 -5.70 -15.27 14.92
N GLN A 252 -5.08 -15.46 13.74
CA GLN A 252 -3.64 -15.71 13.62
C GLN A 252 -2.82 -14.51 14.14
N VAL A 253 -3.24 -13.28 13.81
CA VAL A 253 -2.63 -12.05 14.33
C VAL A 253 -2.64 -12.06 15.86
N LYS A 254 -3.75 -12.46 16.48
CA LYS A 254 -3.92 -12.57 17.94
C LYS A 254 -3.31 -13.83 18.57
N GLY A 255 -2.58 -14.66 17.80
CA GLY A 255 -1.96 -15.89 18.30
C GLY A 255 -2.94 -17.00 18.66
N ARG A 256 -4.11 -16.97 18.04
CA ARG A 256 -5.17 -17.97 18.20
C ARG A 256 -5.25 -18.84 16.95
N GLU A 257 -5.85 -20.01 17.11
CA GLU A 257 -6.18 -20.86 15.97
C GLU A 257 -7.15 -20.12 15.03
N GLY A 258 -6.79 -20.03 13.75
CA GLY A 258 -7.61 -19.41 12.71
C GLY A 258 -8.26 -20.44 11.79
N ASN A 259 -8.75 -19.96 10.64
CA ASN A 259 -9.37 -20.82 9.61
C ASN A 259 -8.62 -20.70 8.27
N PRO A 260 -7.36 -21.13 8.18
CA PRO A 260 -6.53 -20.90 7.01
C PRO A 260 -7.09 -21.57 5.74
N ARG A 261 -6.80 -20.95 4.60
CA ARG A 261 -7.18 -21.47 3.27
C ARG A 261 -6.28 -22.67 2.95
N LYS A 262 -6.80 -23.66 2.22
CA LYS A 262 -6.00 -24.81 1.72
C LYS A 262 -5.36 -24.53 0.36
N TRP A 263 -5.85 -23.52 -0.35
CA TRP A 263 -5.42 -23.15 -1.68
C TRP A 263 -5.64 -21.66 -1.89
N ILE A 264 -4.86 -21.05 -2.78
CA ILE A 264 -5.05 -19.67 -3.27
C ILE A 264 -5.31 -19.73 -4.77
N TYR A 265 -6.12 -18.81 -5.28
CA TYR A 265 -6.40 -18.68 -6.70
C TYR A 265 -5.81 -17.37 -7.22
N CYS A 266 -4.96 -17.47 -8.24
CA CYS A 266 -4.40 -16.32 -8.93
C CYS A 266 -4.64 -16.51 -10.43
N TRP A 267 -5.08 -15.45 -11.09
CA TRP A 267 -5.22 -15.40 -12.54
C TRP A 267 -4.52 -14.16 -13.09
N TYR A 268 -4.09 -14.24 -14.34
CA TYR A 268 -3.44 -13.13 -15.03
C TYR A 268 -3.97 -13.04 -16.46
N SER A 269 -4.63 -11.93 -16.77
CA SER A 269 -4.91 -11.56 -18.16
C SER A 269 -4.22 -10.25 -18.50
N ARG A 270 -3.33 -10.31 -19.50
CA ARG A 270 -2.64 -9.12 -20.02
C ARG A 270 -3.59 -8.14 -20.72
N SER A 271 -4.74 -8.63 -21.19
CA SER A 271 -5.68 -7.87 -22.03
C SER A 271 -6.97 -7.50 -21.31
N GLY A 272 -7.16 -7.95 -20.07
CA GLY A 272 -8.48 -8.00 -19.39
C GLY A 272 -9.32 -9.14 -19.94
#